data_AF-A0A9X1U964-F1
#
_entry.id   AF-A0A9X1U964-F1
#
_cell.length_a   1.000
_cell.length_b   1.000
_cell.length_c   1.000
_cell.angle_alpha   90.00
_cell.angle_beta   90.00
_cell.angle_gamma   90.00
#
_symmetry.space_group_name_H-M   'P 1'
#
loop_
_entity.id
_entity.type
_entity.pdbx_description
1 polymer ?
#
loop_
_entity_poly.entity_id
_entity_poly.type
_entity_poly.pdbx_seq_one_letter_code
_entity_poly.pdbx_strand_id
1 'polypeptide(L)'
;MIRETITIAVDFDGTIVEDAYPDIGRPIIFAFDTLKKLQSQGHRLILWTYRKGRTLDEAVAFCKENGIVFYAVNNSFPEEEFDITHSRKIHADVFIDDRNIGGLKGWGEIYQQLTGEAAPAKSKTQKKGFFSFLK
;
A
#
# COMPACT_ATOMS: atom_id res chain seq x y z
N MET A 1 5.02 -7.43 16.94
CA MET A 1 6.00 -8.36 16.34
C MET A 1 5.24 -9.22 15.35
N ILE A 2 5.21 -8.86 14.07
CA ILE A 2 4.79 -9.81 13.05
C ILE A 2 5.98 -10.77 12.85
N ARG A 3 5.84 -11.99 13.36
CA ARG A 3 6.78 -13.11 13.15
C ARG A 3 6.33 -14.03 12.01
N GLU A 4 5.20 -13.74 11.38
CA GLU A 4 4.56 -14.58 10.36
C GLU A 4 4.34 -13.82 9.06
N THR A 5 4.47 -14.51 7.92
CA THR A 5 4.13 -13.94 6.62
C THR A 5 2.62 -13.77 6.51
N ILE A 6 2.16 -12.52 6.41
CA ILE A 6 0.75 -12.20 6.15
C ILE A 6 0.48 -11.85 4.68
N THR A 7 -0.78 -12.00 4.29
CA THR A 7 -1.35 -11.59 3.00
C THR A 7 -2.13 -10.30 3.18
N ILE A 8 -1.77 -9.28 2.39
CA ILE A 8 -2.30 -7.92 2.50
C ILE A 8 -3.01 -7.59 1.19
N ALA A 9 -4.32 -7.36 1.25
CA ALA A 9 -5.09 -6.80 0.15
C ALA A 9 -4.94 -5.28 0.16
N VAL A 10 -4.55 -4.70 -0.96
CA VAL A 10 -4.26 -3.27 -1.10
C VAL A 10 -5.08 -2.71 -2.24
N ASP A 11 -5.94 -1.74 -1.94
CA ASP A 11 -6.65 -0.96 -2.96
C ASP A 11 -5.70 -0.08 -3.79
N PHE A 12 -6.16 0.38 -4.95
CA PHE A 12 -5.37 1.18 -5.88
C PHE A 12 -5.69 2.68 -5.80
N ASP A 13 -6.93 3.07 -6.14
CA ASP A 13 -7.34 4.46 -6.36
C ASP A 13 -7.70 5.14 -5.03
N GLY A 14 -6.94 6.16 -4.64
CA GLY A 14 -7.02 6.76 -3.31
C GLY A 14 -6.12 6.08 -2.27
N THR A 15 -5.54 4.92 -2.59
CA THR A 15 -4.72 4.11 -1.68
C THR A 15 -3.23 4.07 -2.09
N ILE A 16 -2.91 3.58 -3.28
CA ILE A 16 -1.54 3.56 -3.83
C ILE A 16 -1.26 4.86 -4.57
N VAL A 17 -2.25 5.35 -5.31
CA VAL A 17 -2.22 6.60 -6.07
C VAL A 17 -3.37 7.51 -5.62
N GLU A 18 -3.30 8.81 -5.94
CA GLU A 18 -4.45 9.71 -5.83
C GLU A 18 -5.63 9.17 -6.66
N ASP A 19 -6.87 9.35 -6.18
CA ASP A 19 -8.06 8.96 -6.96
C ASP A 19 -8.20 9.88 -8.19
N ALA A 20 -7.97 9.29 -9.36
CA ALA A 20 -8.08 9.93 -10.67
C ALA A 20 -8.79 9.03 -11.69
N TYR A 21 -9.54 8.02 -11.23
CA TYR A 21 -10.17 7.03 -12.11
C TYR A 21 -11.00 7.72 -13.22
N PRO A 22 -10.86 7.33 -14.50
CA PRO A 22 -10.20 6.12 -15.01
C PRO A 22 -8.67 6.22 -15.19
N ASP A 23 -8.10 7.43 -15.15
CA ASP A 23 -6.67 7.67 -15.31
C ASP A 23 -5.88 7.23 -14.07
N ILE A 24 -4.56 7.19 -14.14
CA ILE A 24 -3.71 6.87 -13.00
C ILE A 24 -3.29 8.17 -12.31
N GLY A 25 -3.64 8.30 -11.03
CA GLY A 25 -3.24 9.44 -10.21
C GLY A 25 -1.76 9.43 -9.84
N ARG A 26 -1.31 10.49 -9.16
CA ARG A 26 0.08 10.53 -8.67
C ARG A 26 0.27 9.54 -7.52
N PRO A 27 1.44 8.92 -7.38
CA PRO A 27 1.74 8.06 -6.23
C PRO A 27 1.51 8.77 -4.90
N ILE A 28 0.82 8.11 -3.97
CA ILE A 28 0.72 8.60 -2.59
C ILE A 28 2.10 8.51 -1.94
N ILE A 29 2.44 9.53 -1.14
CA ILE A 29 3.75 9.64 -0.47
C ILE A 29 4.05 8.35 0.32
N PHE A 30 5.21 7.76 0.04
CA PHE A 30 5.73 6.50 0.60
C PHE A 30 4.94 5.22 0.28
N ALA A 31 3.92 5.25 -0.60
CA ALA A 31 3.15 4.06 -0.95
C ALA A 31 4.04 2.93 -1.48
N PHE A 32 4.78 3.20 -2.57
CA PHE A 32 5.65 2.22 -3.19
C PHE A 32 6.83 1.81 -2.31
N ASP A 33 7.42 2.74 -1.55
CA ASP A 33 8.52 2.43 -0.63
C ASP A 33 8.06 1.43 0.45
N THR A 34 6.90 1.69 1.06
CA THR A 34 6.30 0.82 2.07
C THR A 34 5.94 -0.54 1.48
N LEU A 35 5.27 -0.58 0.33
CA LEU A 35 4.88 -1.84 -0.30
C LEU A 35 6.10 -2.71 -0.67
N LYS A 36 7.18 -2.10 -1.20
CA LYS A 36 8.43 -2.81 -1.50
C LYS A 36 9.05 -3.37 -0.23
N LYS A 37 9.05 -2.57 0.84
CA LYS A 37 9.59 -3.00 2.14
C LYS A 37 8.80 -4.20 2.68
N LEU A 38 7.48 -4.17 2.62
CA LEU A 38 6.62 -5.28 3.03
C LEU A 38 6.91 -6.55 2.20
N GLN A 39 7.06 -6.44 0.87
CA GLN A 39 7.44 -7.58 0.02
C GLN A 39 8.83 -8.12 0.37
N SER A 40 9.80 -7.24 0.61
CA SER A 40 11.17 -7.65 1.01
C SER A 40 11.21 -8.38 2.36
N GLN A 41 10.19 -8.19 3.20
CA GLN A 41 10.01 -8.88 4.48
C GLN A 41 9.22 -10.20 4.32
N GLY A 42 8.86 -10.58 3.10
CA GLY A 42 8.18 -11.83 2.78
C GLY A 42 6.65 -11.73 2.73
N HIS A 43 6.06 -10.56 2.99
CA HIS A 43 4.60 -10.38 2.92
C HIS A 43 4.09 -10.49 1.48
N ARG A 44 2.88 -11.05 1.34
CA ARG A 44 2.22 -11.17 0.05
C ARG A 44 1.27 -10.01 -0.15
N LEU A 45 1.35 -9.35 -1.31
CA LEU A 45 0.47 -8.25 -1.66
C LEU A 45 -0.53 -8.72 -2.71
N ILE A 46 -1.82 -8.53 -2.45
CA ILE A 46 -2.89 -8.71 -3.43
C ILE A 46 -3.34 -7.33 -3.87
N LEU A 47 -3.35 -7.06 -5.17
CA LEU A 47 -4.02 -5.87 -5.68
C LEU A 47 -5.53 -6.10 -5.59
N TRP A 48 -6.22 -5.29 -4.81
CA TRP A 48 -7.67 -5.40 -4.58
C TRP A 48 -8.38 -4.14 -5.01
N THR A 49 -8.73 -4.06 -6.29
CA THR A 49 -9.22 -2.83 -6.93
C THR A 49 -10.52 -3.07 -7.69
N TYR A 50 -11.35 -2.02 -7.77
CA TYR A 50 -12.53 -2.03 -8.64
C TYR A 50 -12.21 -1.97 -10.14
N ARG A 51 -10.96 -1.63 -10.50
CA ARG A 51 -10.50 -1.60 -11.91
C ARG A 51 -10.66 -2.96 -12.57
N LYS A 52 -10.97 -2.97 -13.88
CA LYS A 52 -11.20 -4.18 -14.68
C LYS A 52 -10.81 -3.99 -16.13
N GLY A 53 -10.48 -5.09 -16.81
CA GLY A 53 -10.04 -5.06 -18.21
C GLY A 53 -8.85 -4.11 -18.38
N ARG A 54 -8.90 -3.25 -19.40
CA ARG A 54 -7.79 -2.35 -19.73
C ARG A 54 -7.29 -1.49 -18.55
N THR A 55 -8.19 -0.93 -17.73
CA THR A 55 -7.76 -0.07 -16.62
C THR A 55 -7.09 -0.86 -15.50
N LEU A 56 -7.40 -2.15 -15.36
CA LEU A 56 -6.70 -3.05 -14.45
C LEU A 56 -5.29 -3.37 -14.97
N ASP A 57 -5.18 -3.67 -16.26
CA ASP A 57 -3.89 -3.94 -16.91
C ASP A 57 -2.94 -2.74 -16.77
N GLU A 58 -3.46 -1.52 -16.98
CA GLU A 58 -2.71 -0.27 -16.79
C GLU A 58 -2.26 -0.08 -15.34
N ALA A 59 -3.12 -0.35 -14.35
CA ALA A 59 -2.76 -0.26 -12.93
C ALA A 59 -1.68 -1.29 -12.53
N VAL A 60 -1.80 -2.53 -13.02
CA VAL A 60 -0.80 -3.59 -12.80
C VAL A 60 0.54 -3.22 -13.44
N ALA A 61 0.53 -2.73 -14.68
CA ALA A 61 1.73 -2.29 -15.38
C ALA A 61 2.41 -1.12 -14.64
N PHE A 62 1.64 -0.12 -14.23
CA PHE A 62 2.14 1.03 -13.48
C PHE A 62 2.80 0.62 -12.15
N CYS A 63 2.17 -0.28 -11.40
CA CYS A 63 2.76 -0.82 -10.17
C CYS A 63 4.06 -1.59 -10.45
N LYS A 64 4.11 -2.38 -11.52
CA LYS A 64 5.29 -3.12 -11.94
C LYS A 64 6.45 -2.22 -12.35
N GLU A 65 6.19 -1.15 -13.10
CA GLU A 65 7.18 -0.13 -13.46
C GLU A 65 7.73 0.58 -12.22
N ASN A 66 6.89 0.75 -11.20
CA ASN A 66 7.29 1.27 -9.90
C ASN A 66 7.88 0.20 -8.96
N GLY A 67 8.13 -1.03 -9.44
CA GLY A 67 8.85 -2.08 -8.71
C GLY A 67 8.00 -2.90 -7.73
N ILE A 68 6.68 -2.97 -7.95
CA ILE A 68 5.76 -3.86 -7.21
C ILE A 68 5.18 -4.90 -8.16
N VAL A 69 5.36 -6.17 -7.82
CA VAL A 69 4.70 -7.28 -8.51
C VAL A 69 3.79 -7.98 -7.51
N PHE A 70 2.49 -7.96 -7.75
CA PHE A 70 1.51 -8.55 -6.82
C PHE A 70 1.57 -10.09 -6.84
N TYR A 71 1.27 -10.68 -5.68
CA TYR A 71 1.06 -12.11 -5.53
C TYR A 71 -0.19 -12.56 -6.31
N ALA A 72 -1.27 -11.80 -6.23
CA ALA A 72 -2.47 -12.01 -7.01
C ALA A 72 -3.16 -10.66 -7.30
N VAL A 73 -4.03 -10.64 -8.31
CA VAL A 73 -4.78 -9.44 -8.72
C VAL A 73 -6.26 -9.78 -8.72
N ASN A 74 -7.03 -9.12 -7.86
CA ASN A 74 -8.46 -9.37 -7.65
C ASN A 74 -8.85 -10.82 -7.36
N ASN A 75 -7.89 -11.60 -6.86
CA ASN A 75 -8.01 -13.01 -6.52
C ASN A 75 -7.30 -13.28 -5.19
N SER A 76 -7.74 -14.30 -4.45
CA SER A 76 -7.11 -14.72 -3.18
C SER A 76 -5.74 -15.36 -3.39
N PHE A 77 -5.48 -15.91 -4.58
CA PHE A 77 -4.21 -16.53 -5.00
C PHE A 77 -4.07 -16.51 -6.54
N PRO A 78 -2.85 -16.68 -7.11
CA PRO A 78 -2.61 -16.43 -8.54
C PRO A 78 -3.46 -17.29 -9.49
N GLU A 79 -3.70 -18.55 -9.12
CA GLU A 79 -4.47 -19.51 -9.93
C GLU A 79 -5.93 -19.69 -9.46
N GLU A 80 -6.50 -18.72 -8.75
CA GLU A 80 -7.90 -18.80 -8.31
C GLU A 80 -8.83 -18.76 -9.52
N GLU A 81 -9.62 -19.82 -9.71
CA GLU A 81 -10.70 -19.86 -10.68
C GLU A 81 -11.97 -19.31 -10.05
N PHE A 82 -12.58 -18.33 -10.70
CA PHE A 82 -13.84 -17.77 -10.22
C PHE A 82 -14.97 -18.80 -10.32
N ASP A 83 -15.54 -19.13 -9.18
CA ASP A 83 -16.74 -19.96 -9.07
C ASP A 83 -17.83 -19.18 -8.32
N ILE A 84 -19.02 -19.11 -8.94
CA ILE A 84 -20.19 -18.43 -8.39
C ILE A 84 -20.68 -19.02 -7.07
N THR A 85 -20.30 -20.27 -6.76
CA THR A 85 -20.65 -20.94 -5.50
C THR A 85 -19.70 -20.59 -4.36
N HIS A 86 -18.55 -20.01 -4.67
CA HIS A 86 -17.54 -19.59 -3.69
C HIS A 86 -17.72 -18.12 -3.29
N SER A 87 -17.10 -17.75 -2.16
CA SER A 87 -17.10 -16.37 -1.68
C SER A 87 -16.38 -15.46 -2.69
N ARG A 88 -17.01 -14.36 -3.08
CA ARG A 88 -16.37 -13.28 -3.88
C ARG A 88 -15.35 -12.45 -3.10
N LYS A 89 -15.36 -12.54 -1.77
CA LYS A 89 -14.46 -11.74 -0.92
C LYS A 89 -13.07 -12.36 -0.93
N ILE A 90 -12.05 -11.54 -1.21
CA ILE A 90 -10.64 -11.93 -1.10
C ILE A 90 -10.33 -12.44 0.29
N HIS A 91 -9.60 -13.54 0.36
CA HIS A 91 -9.04 -14.03 1.61
C HIS A 91 -7.68 -13.35 1.88
N ALA A 92 -7.66 -12.40 2.81
CA ALA A 92 -6.46 -11.70 3.25
C ALA A 92 -6.51 -11.44 4.76
N ASP A 93 -5.33 -11.30 5.38
CA ASP A 93 -5.20 -10.99 6.82
C ASP A 93 -5.49 -9.51 7.10
N VAL A 94 -5.12 -8.64 6.16
CA VAL A 94 -5.28 -7.18 6.25
C VAL A 94 -5.80 -6.61 4.94
N PHE A 95 -6.68 -5.61 5.05
CA PHE A 95 -7.15 -4.78 3.95
C PHE A 95 -6.69 -3.34 4.16
N ILE A 96 -5.97 -2.78 3.19
CA ILE A 96 -5.56 -1.37 3.14
C ILE A 96 -6.38 -0.71 2.04
N ASP A 97 -7.23 0.23 2.42
CA ASP A 97 -8.24 0.84 1.56
C ASP A 97 -8.56 2.24 2.08
N ASP A 98 -8.66 3.22 1.18
CA ASP A 98 -8.95 4.61 1.52
C ASP A 98 -10.36 4.82 2.05
N ARG A 99 -11.28 3.89 1.74
CA ARG A 99 -12.68 3.91 2.15
C ARG A 99 -12.95 3.16 3.46
N ASN A 100 -11.92 2.64 4.12
CA ASN A 100 -12.05 2.10 5.46
C ASN A 100 -12.60 3.16 6.44
N ILE A 101 -13.35 2.73 7.46
CA ILE A 101 -13.84 3.64 8.51
C ILE A 101 -12.64 4.31 9.19
N GLY A 102 -12.59 5.64 9.11
CA GLY A 102 -11.46 6.45 9.59
C GLY A 102 -10.47 6.90 8.50
N GLY A 103 -10.67 6.46 7.25
CA GLY A 103 -9.87 6.83 6.09
C GLY A 103 -8.49 6.16 6.05
N LEU A 104 -7.72 6.50 5.01
CA LEU A 104 -6.35 6.02 4.85
C LEU A 104 -5.40 6.73 5.84
N LYS A 105 -4.71 5.95 6.66
CA LYS A 105 -3.55 6.43 7.44
C LYS A 105 -2.38 6.68 6.51
N GLY A 106 -1.45 7.55 6.92
CA GLY A 106 -0.20 7.72 6.17
C GLY A 106 0.56 6.39 6.05
N TRP A 107 1.17 6.12 4.89
CA TRP A 107 1.86 4.85 4.63
C TRP A 107 2.94 4.48 5.65
N GLY A 108 3.61 5.47 6.23
CA GLY A 108 4.56 5.24 7.33
C GLY A 108 3.90 4.75 8.62
N GLU A 109 2.69 5.23 8.93
CA GLU A 109 1.91 4.76 10.08
C GLU A 109 1.37 3.34 9.84
N ILE A 110 0.87 3.07 8.62
CA ILE A 110 0.44 1.73 8.20
C ILE A 110 1.58 0.73 8.40
N TYR A 111 2.77 1.06 7.90
CA TYR A 111 3.95 0.19 8.04
C TYR A 111 4.31 -0.08 9.51
N GLN A 112 4.28 0.93 10.38
CA GLN A 112 4.55 0.79 11.80
C GLN A 112 3.49 -0.07 12.52
N GLN A 113 2.21 0.08 12.15
CA GLN A 113 1.13 -0.72 12.73
C GLN A 113 1.22 -2.18 12.32
N LEU A 114 1.61 -2.45 11.08
CA LEU A 114 1.84 -3.81 10.60
C LEU A 114 3.06 -4.41 11.30
N THR A 115 4.23 -3.82 11.14
CA THR A 115 5.49 -4.45 11.60
C THR A 115 5.69 -4.38 13.12
N GLY A 116 5.12 -3.38 13.78
CA GLY A 116 5.45 -2.99 15.14
C GLY A 116 6.82 -2.30 15.26
N GLU A 117 7.46 -1.93 14.15
CA GLU A 117 8.68 -1.13 14.15
C GLU A 117 8.38 0.27 14.67
N ALA A 118 9.20 0.75 15.62
CA ALA A 118 9.07 2.11 16.12
C ALA A 118 9.49 3.11 15.03
N ALA A 119 8.80 4.25 14.97
CA ALA A 119 9.24 5.36 14.14
C ALA A 119 10.72 5.70 14.44
N PRO A 120 11.55 5.99 13.42
CA PRO A 120 12.91 6.45 13.66
C PRO A 120 12.85 7.68 14.58
N ALA A 121 13.70 7.67 15.62
CA ALA A 121 13.75 8.75 16.58
C ALA A 121 13.95 10.08 15.82
N LYS A 122 13.00 11.02 15.98
CA LYS A 122 13.13 12.35 15.37
C LYS A 122 14.46 12.94 15.83
N SER A 123 15.44 13.04 14.92
CA SER A 123 16.65 13.79 15.22
C SER A 123 16.22 15.20 15.57
N LYS A 124 16.55 15.67 16.77
CA LYS A 124 16.36 17.07 17.15
C LYS A 124 17.22 17.92 16.20
N THR A 125 16.69 18.34 15.06
CA THR A 125 17.27 19.43 14.30
C THR A 125 17.15 20.66 15.19
N GLN A 126 18.24 20.99 15.86
CA GLN A 126 18.37 22.27 16.55
C GLN A 126 18.08 23.34 15.50
N LYS A 127 16.92 23.99 15.60
CA LYS A 127 16.67 25.25 14.92
C LYS A 127 17.70 26.23 15.49
N LYS A 128 18.86 26.37 14.83
CA LYS A 128 19.79 27.47 15.11
C LYS A 128 19.01 28.75 14.78
N GLY A 129 18.58 29.44 15.84
CA GLY A 129 17.78 30.66 15.72
C GLY A 129 18.51 31.69 14.89
N PHE A 130 17.81 32.28 13.93
CA PHE A 130 18.27 33.31 13.00
C PHE A 130 18.52 34.70 13.66
N PHE A 131 18.71 34.76 14.98
CA PHE A 131 18.78 36.02 15.74
C PHE A 131 20.16 36.30 16.37
N SER A 132 21.24 35.69 15.88
CA SER A 132 22.60 35.96 16.38
C SER A 132 23.31 37.16 15.73
N PHE A 133 22.67 37.91 14.83
CA PHE A 133 23.34 38.97 14.05
C PHE A 133 23.13 40.41 14.54
N LEU A 134 22.79 40.60 15.82
CA LEU A 134 22.77 41.92 16.45
C LEU A 134 23.74 41.95 17.64
N LYS A 135 25.02 42.15 17.34
CA LYS A 135 25.99 42.70 18.28
C LYS A 135 27.01 43.55 17.53
#